data_AF-A0A263BV60-F1
#
_entry.id   AF-A0A263BV60-F1
#
_cell.length_a   1.000
_cell.length_b   1.000
_cell.length_c   1.000
_cell.angle_alpha   90.00
_cell.angle_beta   90.00
_cell.angle_gamma   90.00
#
_symmetry.space_group_name_H-M   'P 1'
#
loop_
_entity.id
_entity.type
_entity.pdbx_description
1 polymer ?
#
loop_
_entity_poly.entity_id
_entity_poly.type
_entity_poly.pdbx_seq_one_letter_code
_entity_poly.pdbx_strand_id
1 'polypeptide(L)'
;MSEPFNEVKQLEMSLKAAQNMVGKATMAMDDNLLQAATEAVNNAHAQLNALSNSGPGTDEELLAQSRQLLAQCEEQINEARR
;
A
#
# COMPACT_ATOMS: atom_id res chain seq x y z
N MET A 1 -16.52 -3.54 20.70
CA MET A 1 -16.08 -2.58 19.66
C MET A 1 -14.57 -2.70 19.56
N SER A 2 -14.08 -3.43 18.56
CA SER A 2 -12.65 -3.78 18.38
C SER A 2 -12.18 -3.56 16.94
N GLU A 3 -13.00 -2.91 16.12
CA GLU A 3 -12.90 -2.90 14.65
C GLU A 3 -11.82 -1.94 14.11
N PRO A 4 -11.68 -0.68 14.60
CA PRO A 4 -10.71 0.27 14.02
C PRO A 4 -9.25 -0.12 14.23
N PHE A 5 -8.91 -0.67 15.40
CA PHE A 5 -7.54 -1.08 15.72
C PHE A 5 -7.07 -2.23 14.82
N ASN A 6 -7.98 -3.11 14.44
CA ASN A 6 -7.66 -4.24 13.55
C ASN A 6 -7.46 -3.76 12.11
N GLU A 7 -8.26 -2.81 11.64
CA GLU A 7 -8.16 -2.23 10.30
C GLU A 7 -6.88 -1.42 10.09
N VAL A 8 -6.50 -0.60 11.09
CA VAL A 8 -5.23 0.14 11.07
C VAL A 8 -4.04 -0.82 10.95
N LYS A 9 -4.00 -1.87 11.78
CA LYS A 9 -2.93 -2.86 11.75
C LYS A 9 -2.88 -3.65 10.44
N GLN A 10 -4.05 -3.96 9.87
CA GLN A 10 -4.14 -4.61 8.56
C GLN A 10 -3.59 -3.71 7.44
N LEU A 11 -3.92 -2.42 7.47
CA LEU A 11 -3.37 -1.46 6.54
C LEU A 11 -1.83 -1.40 6.65
N GLU A 12 -1.27 -1.27 7.85
CA GLU A 12 0.18 -1.25 8.06
C GLU A 12 0.88 -2.51 7.51
N MET A 13 0.29 -3.69 7.74
CA MET A 13 0.82 -4.94 7.20
C MET A 13 0.78 -4.97 5.68
N SER A 14 -0.32 -4.50 5.08
CA SER A 14 -0.49 -4.42 3.63
C SER A 14 0.50 -3.44 2.99
N LEU A 15 0.71 -2.28 3.61
CA LEU A 15 1.70 -1.29 3.17
C LEU A 15 3.11 -1.86 3.19
N LYS A 16 3.49 -2.54 4.27
CA LYS A 16 4.80 -3.20 4.39
C LYS A 16 4.96 -4.32 3.37
N ALA A 17 3.92 -5.10 3.11
CA ALA A 17 3.95 -6.15 2.10
C ALA A 17 4.13 -5.56 0.69
N ALA A 18 3.35 -4.53 0.34
CA ALA A 18 3.43 -3.83 -0.94
C ALA A 18 4.84 -3.25 -1.16
N GLN A 19 5.39 -2.51 -0.18
CA GLN A 19 6.73 -1.92 -0.28
C GLN A 19 7.82 -2.98 -0.52
N ASN A 20 7.77 -4.09 0.23
CA ASN A 20 8.73 -5.19 0.05
C ASN A 20 8.60 -5.86 -1.33
N MET A 21 7.36 -6.03 -1.81
CA MET A 21 7.11 -6.67 -3.10
C MET A 21 7.56 -5.77 -4.25
N VAL A 22 7.28 -4.46 -4.16
CA VAL A 22 7.76 -3.45 -5.10
C VAL A 22 9.27 -3.47 -5.17
N GLY A 23 9.97 -3.36 -4.03
CA GLY A 23 11.44 -3.35 -4.01
C GLY A 23 12.05 -4.61 -4.63
N LYS A 24 11.45 -5.80 -4.39
CA LYS A 24 11.89 -7.04 -5.04
C LYS A 24 11.61 -7.05 -6.54
N ALA A 25 10.41 -6.63 -6.93
CA ALA A 25 9.97 -6.61 -8.32
C ALA A 25 10.79 -5.65 -9.17
N THR A 26 11.07 -4.44 -8.66
CA THR A 26 11.87 -3.44 -9.38
C THR A 26 13.34 -3.81 -9.47
N MET A 27 13.90 -4.45 -8.43
CA MET A 27 15.27 -4.99 -8.50
C MET A 27 15.40 -6.14 -9.50
N ALA A 28 14.38 -7.00 -9.60
CA ALA A 28 14.36 -8.12 -10.52
C ALA A 28 14.01 -7.72 -11.96
N MET A 29 13.30 -6.60 -12.15
CA MET A 29 12.69 -6.18 -13.41
C MET A 29 11.86 -7.32 -14.07
N ASP A 30 11.22 -8.14 -13.24
CA ASP A 30 10.41 -9.27 -13.70
C ASP A 30 8.94 -8.86 -13.80
N ASP A 31 8.34 -9.05 -14.97
CA ASP A 31 6.97 -8.62 -15.25
C ASP A 31 5.92 -9.27 -14.34
N ASN A 32 6.11 -10.54 -13.97
CA ASN A 32 5.18 -11.23 -13.07
C ASN A 32 5.28 -10.67 -11.65
N LEU A 33 6.49 -10.39 -11.18
CA LEU A 33 6.73 -9.74 -9.89
C LEU A 33 6.21 -8.30 -9.90
N LEU A 34 6.38 -7.55 -10.99
CA LEU A 34 5.85 -6.19 -11.14
C LEU A 34 4.32 -6.19 -11.16
N GLN A 35 3.69 -7.20 -11.77
CA GLN A 35 2.26 -7.40 -11.74
C GLN A 35 1.77 -7.71 -10.32
N ALA A 36 2.41 -8.64 -9.62
CA ALA A 36 2.07 -8.97 -8.24
C ALA A 36 2.25 -7.74 -7.31
N ALA A 37 3.33 -6.97 -7.51
CA ALA A 37 3.56 -5.72 -6.77
C ALA A 37 2.45 -4.70 -7.01
N THR A 38 2.00 -4.57 -8.27
CA THR A 38 0.87 -3.68 -8.63
C THR A 38 -0.41 -4.10 -7.90
N GLU A 39 -0.70 -5.40 -7.86
CA GLU A 39 -1.88 -5.92 -7.15
C GLU A 39 -1.80 -5.68 -5.65
N ALA A 40 -0.62 -5.84 -5.03
CA ALA A 40 -0.41 -5.54 -3.63
C ALA A 40 -0.62 -4.05 -3.29
N VAL A 41 -0.12 -3.15 -4.15
CA VAL A 41 -0.33 -1.69 -4.03
C VAL A 41 -1.82 -1.34 -4.17
N ASN A 42 -2.52 -1.92 -5.14
CA ASN A 42 -3.97 -1.71 -5.34
C ASN A 42 -4.79 -2.17 -4.12
N ASN A 43 -4.44 -3.33 -3.53
CA ASN A 43 -5.11 -3.84 -2.34
C ASN A 43 -4.89 -2.93 -1.13
N ALA A 44 -3.69 -2.38 -0.96
CA ALA A 44 -3.39 -1.42 0.09
C ALA A 44 -4.16 -0.09 -0.11
N HIS A 45 -4.31 0.38 -1.36
CA HIS A 45 -5.17 1.52 -1.67
C HIS A 45 -6.63 1.30 -1.27
N ALA A 46 -7.18 0.12 -1.57
CA ALA A 46 -8.56 -0.21 -1.20
C ALA A 46 -8.76 -0.18 0.33
N GLN A 47 -7.82 -0.75 1.09
CA GLN A 47 -7.85 -0.73 2.56
C GLN A 47 -7.71 0.68 3.12
N LEU A 48 -6.80 1.48 2.56
CA LEU A 48 -6.59 2.87 2.96
C LEU A 48 -7.86 3.72 2.74
N ASN A 49 -8.50 3.53 1.59
CA ASN A 49 -9.75 4.21 1.26
C ASN A 49 -10.88 3.78 2.21
N ALA A 50 -11.01 2.49 2.51
CA ALA A 50 -11.99 2.00 3.47
C ALA A 50 -11.77 2.61 4.87
N LEU A 51 -10.53 2.60 5.36
CA LEU A 51 -10.18 3.17 6.66
C LEU A 51 -10.47 4.68 6.69
N SER A 52 -10.13 5.43 5.64
CA SER A 52 -10.39 6.87 5.57
C SER A 52 -11.88 7.24 5.61
N ASN A 53 -12.77 6.32 5.22
CA ASN A 53 -14.21 6.52 5.24
C ASN A 53 -14.88 6.04 6.55
N SER A 54 -14.11 5.46 7.48
CA SER A 54 -14.64 4.80 8.69
C SER A 54 -15.00 5.78 9.83
N GLY A 55 -14.73 7.08 9.67
CA GLY A 55 -15.25 8.15 10.52
C GLY A 55 -14.20 8.93 11.32
N PRO A 56 -14.64 9.87 12.18
CA PRO A 56 -13.77 10.71 12.98
C PRO A 56 -13.00 9.89 14.04
N GLY A 57 -11.68 10.09 14.12
CA GLY A 57 -10.76 9.30 14.95
C GLY A 57 -9.76 8.45 14.15
N THR A 58 -9.84 8.51 12.82
CA THR A 58 -8.82 7.92 11.93
C THR A 58 -7.57 8.80 11.98
N ASP A 59 -6.41 8.19 12.22
CA ASP A 59 -5.12 8.87 12.31
C ASP A 59 -4.76 9.49 10.95
N GLU A 60 -4.99 10.81 10.82
CA GLU A 60 -4.74 11.55 9.58
C GLU A 60 -3.26 11.50 9.16
N GLU A 61 -2.35 11.41 10.12
CA GLU A 61 -0.92 11.31 9.86
C GLU A 61 -0.61 9.96 9.21
N LEU A 62 -1.12 8.87 9.79
CA LEU A 62 -1.01 7.53 9.19
C LEU A 62 -1.59 7.51 7.77
N LEU A 63 -2.79 8.09 7.56
CA LEU A 63 -3.41 8.13 6.24
C LEU A 63 -2.53 8.88 5.24
N ALA A 64 -1.99 10.04 5.62
CA ALA A 64 -1.12 10.84 4.76
C ALA A 64 0.19 10.09 4.41
N GLN A 65 0.84 9.50 5.41
CA GLN A 65 2.05 8.69 5.20
C GLN A 65 1.77 7.49 4.29
N SER A 66 0.63 6.83 4.48
CA SER A 66 0.21 5.68 3.66
C SER A 66 -0.01 6.08 2.20
N ARG A 67 -0.65 7.22 1.94
CA ARG A 67 -0.85 7.75 0.57
C ARG A 67 0.49 8.04 -0.10
N GLN A 68 1.40 8.70 0.62
CA GLN A 68 2.73 9.02 0.09
C GLN A 68 3.53 7.75 -0.22
N LEU A 69 3.52 6.76 0.68
CA LEU A 69 4.23 5.50 0.46
C LEU A 69 3.71 4.75 -0.77
N LEU A 70 2.38 4.69 -0.94
CA LEU A 70 1.79 4.03 -2.10
C LEU A 70 2.11 4.75 -3.40
N ALA A 71 2.06 6.08 -3.43
CA ALA A 71 2.46 6.86 -4.60
C ALA A 71 3.93 6.57 -5.01
N GLN A 72 4.85 6.48 -4.05
CA GLN A 72 6.24 6.10 -4.33
C GLN A 72 6.36 4.68 -4.89
N CYS A 73 5.55 3.74 -4.39
CA CYS A 73 5.53 2.37 -4.90
C CYS A 73 5.05 2.32 -6.35
N GLU A 74 4.01 3.08 -6.70
CA GLU A 74 3.50 3.20 -8.05
C GLU A 74 4.54 3.79 -9.00
N GLU A 75 5.23 4.86 -8.60
CA GLU A 75 6.33 5.44 -9.37
C GLU A 75 7.44 4.42 -9.65
N GLN A 76 7.87 3.67 -8.63
CA GLN A 76 8.89 2.63 -8.76
C GLN A 76 8.48 1.52 -9.73
N ILE A 77 7.23 1.04 -9.65
CA ILE A 77 6.70 0.04 -10.59
C ILE A 77 6.69 0.62 -12.02
N ASN A 78 6.23 1.85 -12.17
CA ASN A 78 6.13 2.51 -13.48
C ASN A 78 7.51 2.73 -14.10
N GLU A 79 8.52 3.09 -13.31
CA GLU A 79 9.90 3.22 -13.76
C GLU A 79 10.50 1.88 -14.19
N ALA A 80 10.26 0.81 -13.44
CA ALA A 80 10.77 -0.52 -13.77
C ALA A 80 10.11 -1.16 -15.00
N ARG A 81 8.92 -0.66 -15.42
CA ARG A 81 8.20 -1.11 -16.61
C ARG A 81 8.55 -0.32 -17.89
N ARG A 82 9.34 0.75 -17.76
CA ARG A 82 9.81 1.55 -18.91
C ARG A 82 11.00 0.91 -19.59
#